data_AF-A0A1F6V3Z6-F1
#
_entry.id   AF-A0A1F6V3Z6-F1
#
_cell.length_a   1.000
_cell.length_b   1.000
_cell.length_c   1.000
_cell.angle_alpha   90.00
_cell.angle_beta   90.00
_cell.angle_gamma   90.00
#
_symmetry.space_group_name_H-M   'P 1'
#
loop_
_entity.id
_entity.type
_entity.pdbx_description
1 polymer ?
#
loop_
_entity_poly.entity_id
_entity_poly.type
_entity_poly.pdbx_seq_one_letter_code
_entity_poly.pdbx_strand_id
1 'polypeptide(L)'
;MTTLNIRIDEKIKEDARKTFASMGLDISSAVKLFLYQSVEQQRIPFELRTINGYTEKYENEILKEIEHVKTGLKNKTIKPYKSIRELHANILNDK
;
A
#
# COMPACT_ATOMS: atom_id res chain seq x y z
N MET A 1 36.23 4.74 -4.29
CA MET A 1 35.07 5.61 -3.98
C MET A 1 34.44 5.99 -5.31
N THR A 2 33.14 5.77 -5.48
CA THR A 2 32.43 6.10 -6.73
C THR A 2 31.41 7.19 -6.42
N THR A 3 31.23 8.12 -7.35
CA THR A 3 30.31 9.24 -7.20
C THR A 3 28.96 8.95 -7.87
N LEU A 4 27.88 9.41 -7.24
CA LEU A 4 26.52 9.31 -7.77
C LEU A 4 25.97 10.72 -7.98
N ASN A 5 25.70 11.08 -9.23
CA ASN A 5 25.11 12.37 -9.60
C ASN A 5 23.63 12.19 -9.92
N ILE A 6 22.75 12.81 -9.13
CA ILE A 6 21.29 12.70 -9.25
C ILE A 6 20.72 14.08 -9.59
N ARG A 7 19.91 14.16 -10.64
CA ARG A 7 19.10 15.36 -10.93
C ARG A 7 17.82 15.31 -10.10
N ILE A 8 17.53 16.38 -9.38
CA ILE A 8 16.35 16.51 -8.52
C ILE A 8 15.92 17.97 -8.49
N ASP A 9 14.63 18.20 -8.27
CA ASP A 9 14.09 19.52 -8.04
C ASP A 9 14.69 20.15 -6.76
N GLU A 10 14.94 21.46 -6.80
CA GLU A 10 15.58 22.19 -5.71
C GLU A 10 14.73 22.18 -4.43
N LYS A 11 13.40 22.33 -4.57
CA LYS A 11 12.48 22.30 -3.43
C LYS A 11 12.50 20.93 -2.76
N ILE A 12 12.45 19.85 -3.55
CA ILE A 12 12.54 18.49 -3.01
C ILE A 12 13.87 18.25 -2.30
N LYS A 13 14.99 18.75 -2.85
CA LYS A 13 16.30 18.65 -2.21
C LYS A 13 16.33 19.35 -0.85
N GLU A 14 15.69 20.51 -0.74
CA GLU A 14 15.61 21.27 0.50
C GLU A 14 14.73 20.56 1.54
N ASP A 15 13.56 20.10 1.13
CA ASP A 15 12.60 19.39 1.99
C ASP A 15 13.21 18.06 2.50
N ALA A 16 13.89 17.32 1.64
CA ALA A 16 14.63 16.11 2.01
C ALA A 16 15.74 16.41 3.03
N ARG A 17 16.49 17.52 2.85
CA ARG A 17 17.53 17.91 3.80
C ARG A 17 16.97 18.16 5.18
N LYS A 18 15.88 18.93 5.30
CA LYS A 18 15.23 19.24 6.58
C LYS A 18 14.71 17.96 7.26
N THR A 19 14.06 17.10 6.47
CA THR A 19 13.52 15.83 6.94
C THR A 19 14.62 14.92 7.50
N PHE A 20 15.68 14.67 6.75
CA PHE A 20 16.76 13.78 7.20
C PHE A 20 17.62 14.41 8.31
N ALA A 21 17.79 15.73 8.31
CA ALA A 21 18.49 16.43 9.40
C ALA A 21 17.79 16.23 10.75
N SER A 22 16.44 16.20 10.77
CA SER A 22 15.68 15.87 11.98
C SER A 22 15.96 14.46 12.53
N MET A 23 16.47 13.56 11.68
CA MET A 23 16.86 12.19 12.00
C MET A 23 18.38 12.04 12.22
N GLY A 24 19.15 13.12 12.18
CA GLY A 24 20.61 13.10 12.28
C GLY A 24 21.32 12.57 11.03
N LEU A 25 20.68 12.62 9.86
CA LEU A 25 21.20 12.12 8.60
C LEU A 25 21.37 13.24 7.57
N ASP A 26 22.44 13.17 6.77
CA ASP A 26 22.54 13.92 5.53
C ASP A 26 21.88 13.17 4.36
N ILE A 27 21.63 13.88 3.25
CA ILE A 27 21.00 13.29 2.07
C ILE A 27 21.83 12.13 1.53
N SER A 28 23.16 12.25 1.52
CA SER A 28 24.05 11.20 1.02
C SER A 28 23.96 9.91 1.84
N SER A 29 23.78 10.02 3.15
CA SER A 29 23.61 8.91 4.08
C SER A 29 22.25 8.26 3.92
N ALA A 30 21.18 9.06 3.75
CA ALA A 30 19.86 8.55 3.42
C ALA A 30 19.84 7.77 2.08
N VAL A 31 20.49 8.31 1.04
CA VAL A 31 20.59 7.63 -0.27
C VAL A 31 21.42 6.35 -0.18
N LYS A 32 22.52 6.34 0.59
CA LYS A 32 23.29 5.11 0.83
C LYS A 32 22.45 4.04 1.53
N LEU A 33 21.67 4.41 2.54
CA LEU A 33 20.76 3.49 3.24
C LEU A 33 19.71 2.92 2.29
N PHE A 34 19.10 3.76 1.45
CA PHE A 34 18.16 3.32 0.43
C PHE A 34 18.78 2.27 -0.50
N LEU A 35 19.98 2.54 -1.04
CA LEU A 35 20.66 1.63 -1.95
C LEU A 35 21.06 0.33 -1.25
N TYR A 36 21.61 0.41 -0.03
CA TYR A 36 21.98 -0.77 0.75
C TYR A 36 20.78 -1.67 1.01
N GLN A 37 19.67 -1.08 1.49
CA GLN A 37 18.44 -1.81 1.75
C GLN A 37 17.84 -2.43 0.47
N SER A 38 17.96 -1.72 -0.66
CA SER A 38 17.47 -2.21 -1.95
C SER A 38 18.22 -3.44 -2.43
N VAL A 39 19.55 -3.42 -2.29
CA VAL A 39 20.43 -4.52 -2.69
C VAL A 39 20.28 -5.71 -1.75
N GLU A 40 20.24 -5.47 -0.44
CA GLU A 40 20.11 -6.54 0.57
C GLU A 40 18.81 -7.32 0.41
N GLN A 41 17.70 -6.61 0.16
CA GLN A 41 16.38 -7.25 0.07
C GLN A 41 15.94 -7.55 -1.36
N GLN A 42 16.75 -7.22 -2.37
CA GLN A 42 16.41 -7.37 -3.79
C GLN A 42 15.03 -6.79 -4.15
N ARG A 43 14.67 -5.66 -3.53
CA ARG A 43 13.38 -4.98 -3.71
C ARG A 43 13.48 -3.49 -3.42
N ILE A 44 12.46 -2.73 -3.80
CA ILE A 44 12.33 -1.33 -3.38
C ILE A 44 12.14 -1.29 -1.85
N PRO A 45 12.89 -0.45 -1.11
CA PRO A 45 12.96 -0.47 0.36
C PRO A 45 11.82 0.34 1.00
N PHE A 46 10.63 0.26 0.42
CA PHE A 46 9.39 0.77 0.97
C PHE A 46 8.23 -0.03 0.35
N GLU A 47 7.12 -0.11 1.08
CA GLU A 47 5.94 -0.81 0.59
C GLU A 47 5.22 0.03 -0.47
N LEU A 48 4.96 -0.58 -1.63
CA LEU A 48 4.13 0.02 -2.65
C LEU A 48 2.68 -0.05 -2.20
N ARG A 49 2.12 1.12 -1.92
CA ARG A 49 0.73 1.28 -1.49
C ARG A 49 -0.04 2.06 -2.54
N THR A 50 -1.31 1.71 -2.70
CA THR A 50 -2.22 2.43 -3.58
C THR A 50 -2.71 3.70 -2.91
N ILE A 51 -3.47 4.54 -3.63
CA ILE A 51 -4.03 5.79 -3.08
C ILE A 51 -4.87 5.55 -1.82
N ASN A 52 -5.40 4.33 -1.67
CA ASN A 52 -6.22 3.91 -0.54
C ASN A 52 -5.40 3.31 0.62
N GLY A 53 -4.07 3.30 0.51
CA GLY A 53 -3.16 2.76 1.51
C GLY A 53 -3.02 1.24 1.50
N TYR A 54 -3.69 0.55 0.57
CA TYR A 54 -3.63 -0.90 0.43
C TYR A 54 -2.41 -1.36 -0.37
N THR A 55 -2.00 -2.61 -0.16
CA THR A 55 -1.13 -3.27 -1.14
C THR A 55 -1.92 -3.50 -2.42
N GLU A 56 -1.26 -3.45 -3.56
CA GLU A 56 -1.91 -3.71 -4.86
C GLU A 56 -2.61 -5.08 -4.88
N LYS A 57 -1.99 -6.09 -4.28
CA LYS A 57 -2.58 -7.43 -4.14
C LYS A 57 -3.90 -7.38 -3.37
N TYR A 58 -3.92 -6.72 -2.21
CA TYR A 58 -5.10 -6.65 -1.37
C TYR A 58 -6.23 -5.84 -2.02
N GLU A 59 -5.90 -4.72 -2.68
CA GLU A 59 -6.89 -3.95 -3.42
C GLU A 59 -7.48 -4.77 -4.59
N ASN A 60 -6.65 -5.52 -5.31
CA ASN A 60 -7.12 -6.42 -6.35
C ASN A 60 -8.03 -7.54 -5.81
N GLU A 61 -7.77 -8.06 -4.62
CA GLU A 61 -8.65 -9.03 -3.96
C GLU A 61 -10.00 -8.41 -3.60
N ILE A 62 -10.01 -7.20 -3.02
CA ILE A 62 -11.25 -6.46 -2.74
C ILE A 62 -12.05 -6.22 -4.02
N LEU A 63 -11.41 -5.74 -5.08
CA LEU A 63 -12.06 -5.45 -6.36
C LEU A 63 -12.68 -6.70 -6.98
N LYS A 64 -11.97 -7.84 -6.93
CA LYS A 64 -12.50 -9.13 -7.39
C LYS A 64 -13.71 -9.56 -6.59
N GLU A 65 -13.66 -9.43 -5.26
CA GLU A 65 -14.78 -9.81 -4.39
C GLU A 65 -16.00 -8.92 -4.66
N ILE A 66 -15.80 -7.61 -4.83
CA ILE A 66 -16.88 -6.67 -5.20
C ILE A 66 -17.54 -7.09 -6.53
N GLU A 67 -16.76 -7.43 -7.55
CA GLU A 67 -17.31 -7.86 -8.84
C GLU A 67 -18.01 -9.22 -8.77
N HIS A 68 -17.45 -10.15 -7.99
CA HIS A 68 -18.09 -11.44 -7.70
C HIS A 68 -19.45 -11.25 -7.01
N VAL A 69 -19.51 -10.42 -5.97
CA VAL A 69 -20.76 -10.09 -5.26
C VAL A 69 -21.76 -9.42 -6.19
N LYS A 70 -21.35 -8.39 -6.94
CA LYS A 70 -22.23 -7.72 -7.92
C LYS A 70 -22.81 -8.70 -8.94
N THR A 71 -21.98 -9.60 -9.47
CA THR A 71 -22.40 -10.59 -10.46
C THR A 71 -23.31 -11.63 -9.85
N GLY A 72 -23.01 -12.12 -8.65
CA GLY A 72 -23.84 -13.09 -7.95
C GLY A 72 -25.19 -12.54 -7.51
N LEU A 73 -25.26 -11.25 -7.17
CA LEU A 73 -26.53 -10.57 -6.93
C LEU A 73 -27.37 -10.45 -8.22
N LYS A 74 -26.74 -10.09 -9.35
CA LYS A 74 -27.42 -10.06 -10.67
C LYS A 74 -27.94 -11.43 -11.08
N ASN A 75 -27.13 -12.46 -10.90
CA ASN A 75 -27.44 -13.84 -11.29
C ASN A 75 -28.23 -14.62 -10.21
N LYS A 76 -28.60 -13.97 -9.09
CA LYS A 76 -29.31 -14.56 -7.95
C LYS A 76 -28.62 -15.78 -7.32
N THR A 77 -27.29 -15.88 -7.44
CA THR A 77 -26.48 -16.92 -6.79
C THR A 77 -26.04 -16.54 -5.37
N ILE A 78 -26.10 -15.24 -5.05
CA ILE A 78 -25.82 -14.72 -3.70
C ILE A 78 -27.12 -14.23 -3.08
N LYS A 79 -27.39 -14.64 -1.84
CA LYS A 79 -28.62 -14.27 -1.11
C LYS A 79 -28.49 -12.85 -0.55
N PRO A 80 -29.34 -11.89 -0.97
CA PRO A 80 -29.43 -10.61 -0.28
C PRO A 80 -30.25 -10.74 1.01
N TYR A 81 -29.89 -9.96 2.03
CA TYR A 81 -30.61 -9.91 3.30
C TYR A 81 -31.51 -8.68 3.36
N LYS A 82 -32.73 -8.84 3.88
CA LYS A 82 -33.73 -7.75 3.90
C LYS A 82 -33.59 -6.83 5.12
N SER A 83 -32.84 -7.25 6.13
CA SER A 83 -32.59 -6.46 7.33
C SER A 83 -31.26 -6.79 7.97
N ILE A 84 -30.73 -5.85 8.75
CA ILE A 84 -29.50 -6.08 9.53
C ILE A 84 -29.66 -7.23 10.54
N ARG A 85 -30.87 -7.42 11.08
CA ARG A 85 -31.18 -8.53 12.01
C ARG A 85 -31.03 -9.89 11.31
N GLU A 86 -31.53 -10.01 10.08
CA GLU A 86 -31.41 -11.25 9.28
C GLU A 86 -29.94 -11.55 8.95
N LEU A 87 -29.17 -10.53 8.54
CA LEU A 87 -27.74 -10.65 8.27
C LEU A 87 -26.96 -11.09 9.51
N HIS A 88 -27.14 -10.40 10.64
CA HIS A 88 -26.46 -10.73 11.89
C HIS A 88 -26.80 -12.13 12.39
N ALA A 89 -28.08 -12.53 12.32
CA ALA A 89 -28.50 -13.87 12.71
C ALA A 89 -27.81 -14.94 11.85
N ASN A 90 -27.61 -14.70 10.54
CA ASN A 90 -26.92 -15.64 9.68
C ASN A 90 -25.42 -15.75 9.99
N ILE A 91 -24.72 -14.62 10.16
CA ILE A 91 -23.27 -14.59 10.43
C ILE A 91 -22.94 -15.22 11.81
N LEU A 92 -23.79 -14.99 12.81
CA LEU A 92 -23.51 -15.41 14.19
C LEU A 92 -24.01 -16.83 14.52
N ASN A 93 -24.94 -17.39 13.73
CA ASN A 93 -25.43 -18.75 13.91
C ASN A 93 -24.61 -19.82 13.18
N ASP A 94 -23.57 -19.46 12.43
CA ASP A 94 -22.73 -20.40 11.68
C ASP A 94 -21.61 -21.01 12.55
N LYS A 95 -21.98 -21.52 13.74
CA LYS A 95 -21.12 -22.30 14.65
C LYS A 95 -21.59 -23.74 14.75
#